data_AF-A0A242K3E4-F1
#
_entry.id   AF-A0A242K3E4-F1
#
_cell.length_a   1.000
_cell.length_b   1.000
_cell.length_c   1.000
_cell.angle_alpha   90.00
_cell.angle_beta   90.00
_cell.angle_gamma   90.00
#
_symmetry.space_group_name_H-M   'P 1'
#
loop_
_entity.id
_entity.type
_entity.pdbx_description
1 polymer ?
#
loop_
_entity_poly.entity_id
_entity_poly.type
_entity_poly.pdbx_seq_one_letter_code
_entity_poly.pdbx_strand_id
1 'polypeptide(L)'
;MKEQQNKEIKLFSQKSQGGRAVSATKKTSQIVKVSGKGENKAAAFSSALSNVSKQILKESTDVLLRIEPKDVDILSATEKNYTERFLFFFFPRKRTTYEVELNVEVEISMIDMAEVPFRQVDAQDPNGVSVPFTTKKI
;
A
#
# COMPACT_ATOMS: atom_id res chain seq x y z
N MET A 1 -28.31 37.47 5.21
CA MET A 1 -27.10 37.07 5.98
C MET A 1 -26.34 35.86 5.41
N LYS A 2 -26.97 34.92 4.67
CA LYS A 2 -26.27 33.73 4.10
C LYS A 2 -25.44 34.00 2.83
N GLU A 3 -25.65 35.14 2.18
CA GLU A 3 -25.01 35.46 0.89
C GLU A 3 -23.59 36.04 1.05
N GLN A 4 -23.27 36.58 2.23
CA GLN A 4 -21.93 37.10 2.54
C GLN A 4 -20.96 35.96 2.88
N GLN A 5 -21.41 34.92 3.59
CA GLN A 5 -20.60 33.71 3.83
C GLN A 5 -20.25 32.97 2.53
N ASN A 6 -21.19 32.89 1.57
CA ASN A 6 -20.91 32.28 0.26
C ASN A 6 -19.91 33.09 -0.59
N LYS A 7 -19.80 34.41 -0.36
CA LYS A 7 -18.79 35.24 -1.02
C LYS A 7 -17.42 35.10 -0.36
N GLU A 8 -17.34 34.96 0.96
CA GLU A 8 -16.07 34.70 1.66
C GLU A 8 -15.51 33.31 1.37
N ILE A 9 -16.36 32.28 1.26
CA ILE A 9 -15.93 30.92 0.86
C ILE A 9 -15.38 30.92 -0.58
N LYS A 10 -15.97 31.72 -1.48
CA LYS A 10 -15.43 31.91 -2.85
C LYS A 10 -14.12 32.70 -2.88
N LEU A 11 -13.97 33.70 -2.00
CA LEU A 11 -12.76 34.53 -1.94
C LEU A 11 -11.58 33.79 -1.28
N PHE A 12 -11.86 32.90 -0.32
CA PHE A 12 -10.85 32.01 0.29
C PHE A 12 -10.36 30.94 -0.70
N SER A 13 -11.26 30.40 -1.55
CA SER A 13 -10.88 29.49 -2.62
C SER A 13 -10.03 30.14 -3.72
N GLN A 14 -10.05 31.47 -3.86
CA GLN A 14 -9.30 32.19 -4.88
C GLN A 14 -7.89 32.62 -4.42
N LYS A 15 -7.64 32.71 -3.10
CA LYS A 15 -6.35 33.19 -2.56
C LYS A 15 -5.32 32.09 -2.29
N SER A 16 -5.66 30.81 -2.49
CA SER A 16 -4.74 29.67 -2.35
C SER A 16 -4.14 29.19 -3.69
N GLN A 17 -4.09 30.05 -4.71
CA GLN A 17 -3.37 29.74 -5.95
C GLN A 17 -1.85 29.86 -5.76
N GLY A 18 -1.26 28.83 -5.14
CA GLY A 18 0.18 28.57 -5.09
C GLY A 18 0.56 27.14 -5.51
N GLY A 19 -0.41 26.38 -6.04
CA GLY A 19 -0.23 25.03 -6.57
C GLY A 19 -1.59 24.43 -6.88
N ARG A 20 -1.89 24.14 -8.15
CA ARG A 20 -3.13 23.44 -8.51
C ARG A 20 -3.06 22.04 -7.92
N ALA A 21 -4.05 21.62 -7.14
CA ALA A 21 -4.19 20.23 -6.75
C ALA A 21 -4.43 19.40 -8.02
N VAL A 22 -3.42 18.66 -8.45
CA VAL A 22 -3.54 17.71 -9.56
C VAL A 22 -4.05 16.41 -8.96
N SER A 23 -5.18 15.90 -9.46
CA SER A 23 -5.66 14.57 -9.09
C SER A 23 -4.84 13.55 -9.86
N ALA A 24 -3.74 13.07 -9.27
CA ALA A 24 -2.86 12.06 -9.86
C ALA A 24 -3.22 10.64 -9.40
N THR A 25 -4.46 10.42 -8.93
CA THR A 25 -4.90 9.13 -8.41
C THR A 25 -5.46 8.27 -9.55
N LYS A 26 -4.83 7.12 -9.78
CA LYS A 26 -5.27 6.10 -10.71
C LYS A 26 -5.86 4.91 -9.96
N LYS A 27 -6.93 4.33 -10.50
CA LYS A 27 -7.55 3.10 -10.01
C LYS A 27 -7.39 1.98 -11.02
N THR A 28 -7.08 0.78 -10.54
CA THR A 28 -7.01 -0.43 -11.36
C THR A 28 -7.64 -1.60 -10.62
N SER A 29 -8.17 -2.58 -11.35
CA SER A 29 -8.60 -3.88 -10.80
C SER A 29 -7.70 -4.98 -11.33
N GLN A 30 -7.31 -5.92 -10.48
CA GLN A 30 -6.58 -7.11 -10.89
C GLN A 30 -6.92 -8.31 -10.01
N ILE A 31 -6.72 -9.52 -10.52
CA ILE A 31 -6.86 -10.76 -9.76
C ILE A 31 -5.48 -11.20 -9.28
N VAL A 32 -5.36 -11.44 -7.98
CA VAL A 32 -4.11 -11.88 -7.35
C VAL A 32 -4.31 -13.27 -6.77
N LYS A 33 -3.45 -14.21 -7.16
CA LYS A 33 -3.41 -15.55 -6.57
C LYS A 33 -2.59 -15.53 -5.28
N VAL A 34 -3.19 -15.94 -4.17
CA VAL A 34 -2.53 -16.02 -2.86
C VAL A 34 -2.78 -17.36 -2.20
N SER A 35 -1.87 -17.76 -1.32
CA SER A 35 -2.03 -18.95 -0.48
C SER A 35 -1.82 -18.61 0.99
N GLY A 36 -2.45 -19.42 1.86
CA GLY A 36 -2.38 -19.24 3.30
C GLY A 36 -2.50 -20.55 4.06
N LYS A 37 -1.90 -20.58 5.25
CA LYS A 37 -1.91 -21.73 6.16
C LYS A 37 -2.30 -21.29 7.56
N GLY A 38 -2.95 -22.17 8.31
CA GLY A 38 -3.33 -21.90 9.69
C GLY A 38 -3.76 -23.16 10.45
N GLU A 39 -3.78 -23.07 11.78
CA GLU A 39 -4.21 -24.16 12.66
C GLU A 39 -5.73 -24.35 12.68
N ASN A 40 -6.47 -23.35 12.20
CA ASN A 40 -7.91 -23.40 11.97
C ASN A 40 -8.25 -22.73 10.64
N LYS A 41 -9.48 -22.95 10.15
CA LYS A 41 -9.96 -22.42 8.87
C LYS A 41 -9.78 -20.90 8.78
N ALA A 42 -10.28 -20.16 9.78
CA ALA A 42 -10.19 -18.70 9.80
C ALA A 42 -8.74 -18.20 9.73
N ALA A 43 -7.83 -18.84 10.47
CA ALA A 43 -6.41 -18.50 10.44
C ALA A 43 -5.79 -18.70 9.04
N ALA A 44 -6.16 -19.77 8.33
CA ALA A 44 -5.67 -20.02 6.97
C ALA A 44 -6.15 -18.94 5.98
N PHE A 45 -7.43 -18.55 6.04
CA PHE A 45 -7.98 -17.46 5.21
C PHE A 45 -7.35 -16.10 5.55
N SER A 46 -7.26 -15.75 6.83
CA SER A 46 -6.61 -14.49 7.26
C SER A 46 -5.15 -14.42 6.82
N SER A 47 -4.44 -15.55 6.88
CA SER A 47 -3.06 -15.67 6.41
C SER A 47 -2.96 -15.43 4.90
N ALA A 48 -3.86 -16.02 4.10
CA ALA A 48 -3.92 -15.82 2.65
C ALA A 48 -4.24 -14.37 2.27
N LEU A 49 -5.28 -13.78 2.87
CA LEU A 49 -5.68 -12.39 2.60
C LEU A 49 -4.59 -11.38 3.00
N SER A 50 -3.87 -11.65 4.09
CA SER A 50 -2.73 -10.82 4.50
C SER A 50 -1.57 -10.84 3.49
N ASN A 51 -1.50 -11.87 2.63
CA ASN A 51 -0.48 -11.96 1.60
C ASN A 51 -0.87 -11.19 0.32
N VAL A 52 -2.14 -10.79 0.15
CA VAL A 52 -2.61 -10.00 -1.00
C VAL A 52 -1.87 -8.67 -1.07
N SER A 53 -1.84 -7.93 0.04
CA SER A 53 -1.14 -6.63 0.10
C SER A 53 0.34 -6.76 -0.20
N LYS A 54 1.00 -7.80 0.35
CA LYS A 54 2.42 -8.08 0.11
C LYS A 54 2.71 -8.40 -1.35
N GLN A 55 1.81 -9.12 -2.01
CA GLN A 55 1.96 -9.50 -3.41
C GLN A 55 1.86 -8.26 -4.32
N ILE A 56 0.86 -7.41 -4.09
CA ILE A 56 0.66 -6.18 -4.86
C ILE A 56 1.83 -5.21 -4.67
N LEU A 57 2.35 -5.09 -3.45
CA LEU A 57 3.53 -4.26 -3.15
C LEU A 57 4.80 -4.73 -3.86
N LYS A 58 4.93 -6.01 -4.19
CA LYS A 58 6.09 -6.53 -4.94
C LYS A 58 5.99 -6.26 -6.43
N GLU A 59 4.76 -6.17 -6.96
CA GLU A 59 4.49 -6.02 -8.39
C GLU A 59 4.44 -4.54 -8.81
N SER A 60 4.12 -3.63 -7.89
CA SER A 60 3.99 -2.21 -8.18
C SER A 60 5.22 -1.40 -7.75
N THR A 61 5.63 -0.46 -8.61
CA THR A 61 6.61 0.59 -8.30
C THR A 61 5.96 1.89 -7.85
N ASP A 62 4.64 1.99 -7.95
CA ASP A 62 3.88 3.21 -7.68
C ASP A 62 3.52 3.35 -6.20
N VAL A 63 3.18 4.57 -5.79
CA VAL A 63 2.74 4.83 -4.42
C VAL A 63 1.29 4.34 -4.26
N LEU A 64 1.13 3.22 -3.57
CA LEU A 64 -0.18 2.63 -3.28
C LEU A 64 -0.90 3.41 -2.17
N LEU A 65 -2.14 3.83 -2.44
CA LEU A 65 -2.98 4.57 -1.49
C LEU A 65 -3.96 3.65 -0.76
N ARG A 66 -4.55 2.71 -1.49
CA ARG A 66 -5.56 1.79 -0.97
C ARG A 66 -5.55 0.51 -1.79
N ILE A 67 -5.68 -0.61 -1.07
CA ILE A 67 -5.94 -1.92 -1.64
C ILE A 67 -7.24 -2.39 -1.00
N GLU A 68 -8.23 -2.71 -1.83
CA GLU A 68 -9.54 -3.16 -1.38
C GLU A 68 -9.88 -4.48 -2.07
N PRO A 69 -9.90 -5.61 -1.34
CA PRO A 69 -10.43 -6.87 -1.85
C PRO A 69 -11.91 -6.73 -2.15
N LYS A 70 -12.34 -7.09 -3.37
CA LYS A 70 -13.72 -7.03 -3.83
C LYS A 70 -14.39 -8.40 -3.76
N ASP A 71 -13.71 -9.41 -4.28
CA ASP A 71 -14.23 -10.77 -4.30
C ASP A 71 -13.11 -11.81 -4.10
N VAL A 72 -13.51 -13.01 -3.66
CA VAL A 72 -12.59 -14.10 -3.32
C VAL A 72 -13.11 -15.42 -3.87
N ASP A 73 -12.39 -15.97 -4.84
CA ASP A 73 -12.59 -17.31 -5.36
C ASP A 73 -11.67 -18.32 -4.67
N ILE A 74 -12.23 -19.43 -4.19
CA ILE A 74 -11.47 -20.49 -3.55
C ILE A 74 -11.03 -21.51 -4.61
N LEU A 75 -9.72 -21.57 -4.88
CA LEU A 75 -9.14 -22.55 -5.79
C LEU A 75 -8.89 -23.89 -5.12
N SER A 76 -8.44 -23.87 -3.86
CA SER A 76 -8.18 -25.07 -3.08
C SER A 76 -8.37 -24.81 -1.60
N ALA A 77 -8.92 -25.78 -0.88
CA ALA A 77 -9.01 -25.79 0.57
C ALA A 77 -8.73 -27.21 1.07
N THR A 78 -7.55 -27.41 1.67
CA THR A 78 -7.07 -28.72 2.12
C THR A 78 -6.93 -28.74 3.63
N GLU A 79 -7.44 -29.80 4.25
CA GLU A 79 -7.23 -30.11 5.67
C GLU A 79 -6.20 -31.24 5.80
N LYS A 80 -5.15 -31.00 6.57
CA LYS A 80 -4.08 -31.96 6.84
C LYS A 80 -4.12 -32.34 8.31
N ASN A 81 -4.45 -33.60 8.58
CA ASN A 81 -4.42 -34.19 9.91
C ASN A 81 -3.18 -35.04 10.07
N TYR A 82 -2.32 -34.70 11.04
CA TYR A 82 -1.12 -35.48 11.32
C TYR A 82 -0.98 -35.73 12.83
N THR A 83 -0.43 -36.89 13.18
CA THR A 83 -0.18 -37.25 14.57
C THR A 83 1.32 -37.11 14.84
N GLU A 84 1.69 -36.11 15.63
CA GLU A 84 3.04 -35.96 16.13
C GLU A 84 3.29 -37.02 17.18
N ARG A 85 4.30 -37.87 16.96
CA ARG A 85 4.77 -38.83 17.96
C ARG A 85 5.98 -38.22 18.66
N PHE A 86 5.73 -37.54 19.78
CA PHE A 86 6.81 -37.03 20.63
C PHE A 86 7.48 -38.20 21.37
N LEU A 87 8.83 -38.24 21.36
CA LEU A 87 9.68 -39.24 22.00
C LEU A 87 9.15 -40.69 21.90
N PHE A 88 9.16 -41.24 20.69
CA PHE A 88 8.87 -42.64 20.36
C PHE A 88 7.42 -43.14 20.58
N PHE A 89 6.78 -42.94 21.74
CA PHE A 89 5.40 -43.43 21.99
C PHE A 89 4.60 -42.64 23.03
N PHE A 90 5.18 -41.64 23.69
CA PHE A 90 4.65 -41.25 25.01
C PHE A 90 3.46 -40.28 24.98
N PHE A 91 3.30 -39.43 23.94
CA PHE A 91 2.15 -38.52 23.86
C PHE A 91 1.79 -38.21 22.40
N PRO A 92 0.96 -39.04 21.73
CA PRO A 92 0.49 -38.72 20.38
C PRO A 92 -0.36 -37.46 20.42
N ARG A 93 0.15 -36.36 19.84
CA ARG A 93 -0.62 -35.12 19.68
C ARG A 93 -1.17 -35.07 18.26
N LYS A 94 -2.51 -35.02 18.14
CA LYS A 94 -3.16 -34.73 16.87
C LYS A 94 -3.01 -33.24 16.57
N ARG A 95 -2.53 -32.94 15.37
CA ARG A 95 -2.45 -31.59 14.82
C ARG A 95 -3.22 -31.56 13.52
N THR A 96 -3.98 -30.49 13.36
CA THR A 96 -4.74 -30.21 12.15
C THR A 96 -4.21 -28.90 11.60
N THR A 97 -3.87 -28.90 10.31
CA THR A 97 -3.45 -27.71 9.58
C THR A 97 -4.35 -27.52 8.38
N TYR A 98 -4.77 -26.30 8.16
CA TYR A 98 -5.58 -25.88 7.02
C TYR A 98 -4.71 -25.11 6.05
N GLU A 99 -4.85 -25.39 4.77
CA GLU A 99 -4.16 -24.72 3.68
C GLU A 99 -5.18 -24.31 2.62
N VAL A 100 -5.11 -23.06 2.19
CA VAL A 100 -6.02 -22.50 1.17
C VAL A 100 -5.24 -21.83 0.06
N GLU A 101 -5.75 -21.96 -1.17
CA GLU A 101 -5.36 -21.15 -2.31
C GLU A 101 -6.57 -20.36 -2.80
N LEU A 102 -6.38 -19.05 -2.97
CA LEU A 102 -7.43 -18.10 -3.30
C LEU A 102 -7.02 -17.28 -4.53
N ASN A 103 -7.99 -16.99 -5.39
CA ASN A 103 -7.92 -15.88 -6.32
C ASN A 103 -8.69 -14.72 -5.70
N VAL A 104 -8.04 -13.57 -5.53
CA VAL A 104 -8.66 -12.40 -4.91
C VAL A 104 -8.71 -11.28 -5.93
N GLU A 105 -9.92 -10.82 -6.26
CA GLU A 105 -10.09 -9.60 -7.04
C GLU A 105 -9.84 -8.39 -6.13
N VAL A 106 -8.94 -7.50 -6.55
CA VAL A 106 -8.57 -6.32 -5.78
C VAL A 106 -8.74 -5.05 -6.60
N GLU A 107 -9.34 -4.03 -5.98
CA GLU A 107 -9.26 -2.66 -6.46
C GLU A 107 -8.07 -1.98 -5.80
N ILE A 108 -7.16 -1.45 -6.62
CA ILE A 108 -5.96 -0.75 -6.17
C ILE A 108 -6.07 0.70 -6.59
N SER A 109 -5.91 1.62 -5.63
CA SER A 109 -5.74 3.05 -5.87
C SER A 109 -4.28 3.42 -5.67
N MET A 110 -3.68 4.08 -6.63
CA MET A 110 -2.25 4.46 -6.64
C MET A 110 -2.08 5.90 -7.13
N ILE A 111 -0.94 6.51 -6.80
CA ILE A 111 -0.52 7.77 -7.43
C ILE A 111 0.31 7.43 -8.66
N ASP A 112 -0.09 7.95 -9.81
CA ASP A 112 0.74 7.88 -11.02
C ASP A 112 1.89 8.90 -10.89
N MET A 113 3.08 8.40 -10.57
CA MET A 113 4.25 9.26 -10.36
C MET A 113 4.68 9.99 -11.63
N ALA A 114 4.34 9.47 -12.82
CA ALA A 114 4.68 10.12 -14.08
C ALA A 114 3.86 11.40 -14.31
N GLU A 115 2.66 11.49 -13.73
CA GLU A 115 1.78 12.65 -13.85
C GLU A 115 2.05 13.74 -12.81
N VAL A 116 2.94 13.49 -11.83
CA VAL A 116 3.25 14.46 -10.76
C VAL A 116 4.45 15.33 -11.19
N PRO A 117 4.25 16.63 -11.51
CA PRO A 117 5.35 17.50 -11.91
C PRO A 117 6.19 17.92 -10.69
N PHE A 118 7.44 17.49 -10.63
CA PHE A 118 8.40 17.96 -9.63
C PHE A 118 9.07 19.24 -10.11
N ARG A 119 8.94 20.32 -9.34
CA ARG A 119 9.71 21.54 -9.57
C ARG A 119 11.08 21.39 -8.92
N GLN A 120 12.14 21.47 -9.71
CA GLN A 120 13.50 21.58 -9.18
C GLN A 120 13.68 22.98 -8.56
N VAL A 121 14.12 23.01 -7.31
CA VAL A 121 14.52 24.22 -6.61
C VAL A 121 15.91 23.96 -6.07
N ASP A 122 16.91 24.66 -6.62
CA ASP A 122 18.27 24.61 -6.11
C ASP A 122 18.30 25.26 -4.73
N ALA A 123 18.55 24.45 -3.70
CA ALA A 123 18.78 24.96 -2.35
C ALA A 123 20.27 25.30 -2.20
N GLN A 124 20.57 26.49 -1.69
CA GLN A 124 21.93 26.79 -1.24
C GLN A 124 22.26 25.91 -0.02
N ASP A 125 23.50 25.45 0.08
CA ASP A 125 23.96 24.61 1.18
C ASP A 125 23.70 25.33 2.53
N PRO A 126 22.84 24.79 3.41
CA PRO A 126 22.54 25.43 4.69
C PRO A 126 23.75 25.52 5.62
N ASN A 127 24.79 24.72 5.37
CA ASN A 127 26.07 24.75 6.09
C ASN A 127 27.21 25.34 5.23
N GLY A 128 26.90 25.82 4.03
CA GLY A 128 27.87 26.38 3.10
C GLY A 128 28.43 27.68 3.65
N VAL A 129 29.71 27.69 4.02
CA VAL A 129 30.42 28.91 4.36
C VAL A 129 30.45 29.80 3.12
N SER A 130 29.76 30.94 3.17
CA SER A 130 29.91 32.00 2.17
C SER A 130 31.34 32.54 2.27
N VAL A 131 32.24 32.04 1.44
CA VAL A 131 33.58 32.63 1.30
C VAL A 131 33.43 33.88 0.43
N PRO A 132 33.65 35.09 0.97
CA PRO A 132 33.76 36.26 0.12
C PRO A 132 35.07 36.09 -0.66
N PHE A 133 34.97 35.74 -1.94
CA PHE A 133 36.12 35.77 -2.83
C PHE A 133 36.60 37.22 -2.95
N THR A 134 37.67 37.54 -2.21
CA THR A 134 38.38 38.81 -2.33
C THR A 134 38.99 38.86 -3.73
N THR A 135 38.36 39.63 -4.62
CA THR A 135 38.94 39.95 -5.92
C THR A 135 40.06 40.96 -5.67
N LYS A 136 41.32 40.52 -5.70
CA LYS A 136 42.43 41.41 -6.03
C LYS A 136 43.13 40.89 -7.27
N LYS A 137 42.77 41.50 -8.39
CA LYS A 137 43.65 41.69 -9.54
C LYS A 137 44.89 42.43 -9.05
N ILE A 138 46.06 41.82 -9.18
CA ILE A 138 47.32 42.51 -9.48
C ILE A 138 48.03 41.65 -10.52
#